data_AF-A0A099EX96-F1
#
_entry.id   AF-A0A099EX96-F1
#
_cell.length_a   1.000
_cell.length_b   1.000
_cell.length_c   1.000
_cell.angle_alpha   90.00
_cell.angle_beta   90.00
_cell.angle_gamma   90.00
#
_symmetry.space_group_name_H-M   'P 1'
#
loop_
_entity.id
_entity.type
_entity.pdbx_description
1 polymer ?
#
loop_
_entity_poly.entity_id
_entity_poly.type
_entity_poly.pdbx_seq_one_letter_code
_entity_poly.pdbx_strand_id
1 'polypeptide(L)'
;MSFNRDGSVAFGGSVGDVFIPEDYRDFMLYTDGVGTKETGSWFLTRYRDGVKILELEYLSEFFSVVNQTWGFKASLYHDGYTVPEGYMDIGTAEGDREYTSVLLSVRKGESDYGKVFTWMQSHDPWMEGENTQGLGFVADSFTDFMNNLAERKNL
;
A
#
# COMPACT_ATOMS: atom_id res chain seq x y z
N MET A 1 -13.47 -13.35 -5.72
CA MET A 1 -12.82 -13.35 -4.40
C MET A 1 -13.39 -14.49 -3.55
N SER A 2 -12.58 -15.22 -2.80
CA SER A 2 -13.05 -16.10 -1.74
C SER A 2 -12.31 -15.78 -0.45
N PHE A 3 -13.01 -15.18 0.50
CA PHE A 3 -12.50 -15.06 1.86
C PHE A 3 -12.54 -16.43 2.53
N ASN A 4 -11.52 -16.70 3.33
CA ASN A 4 -11.57 -17.78 4.30
C ASN A 4 -12.66 -17.48 5.34
N ARG A 5 -13.13 -18.52 6.04
CA ARG A 5 -14.19 -18.38 7.07
C ARG A 5 -13.83 -17.43 8.20
N ASP A 6 -12.54 -17.22 8.44
CA ASP A 6 -12.01 -16.32 9.46
C ASP A 6 -11.80 -14.88 8.94
N GLY A 7 -12.16 -14.60 7.69
CA GLY A 7 -12.02 -13.30 7.05
C GLY A 7 -10.64 -13.02 6.46
N SER A 8 -9.72 -13.98 6.50
CA SER A 8 -8.43 -13.87 5.81
C SER A 8 -8.56 -14.13 4.30
N VAL A 9 -7.55 -13.72 3.55
CA VAL A 9 -7.40 -14.05 2.13
C VAL A 9 -6.05 -14.75 1.92
N ALA A 10 -6.08 -15.87 1.21
CA ALA A 10 -4.88 -16.62 0.89
C ALA A 10 -4.04 -15.87 -0.15
N PHE A 11 -2.81 -15.50 0.22
CA PHE A 11 -1.79 -15.06 -0.72
C PHE A 11 -0.95 -16.28 -1.14
N GLY A 12 -0.49 -16.28 -2.38
CA GLY A 12 0.38 -17.36 -2.88
C GLY A 12 1.73 -17.41 -2.17
N GLY A 13 2.39 -18.57 -2.21
CA GLY A 13 3.78 -18.74 -1.75
C GLY A 13 3.96 -18.62 -0.24
N SER A 14 5.08 -18.02 0.18
CA SER A 14 5.49 -17.87 1.59
C SER A 14 4.71 -16.81 2.38
N VAL A 15 3.85 -16.03 1.72
CA VAL A 15 3.09 -14.95 2.37
C VAL A 15 1.98 -15.49 3.27
N GLY A 16 1.35 -16.61 2.88
CA GLY A 16 0.29 -17.26 3.66
C GLY A 16 -1.02 -16.47 3.69
N ASP A 17 -1.86 -16.76 4.68
CA ASP A 17 -3.15 -16.09 4.87
C ASP A 17 -2.97 -14.70 5.47
N VAL A 18 -3.61 -13.70 4.86
CA VAL A 18 -3.54 -12.29 5.26
C VAL A 18 -4.91 -11.80 5.72
N PHE A 19 -4.96 -11.14 6.88
CA PHE A 19 -6.19 -10.52 7.38
C PHE A 19 -6.33 -9.09 6.89
N ILE A 20 -7.27 -8.88 5.98
CA ILE A 20 -7.50 -7.56 5.38
C ILE A 20 -8.39 -6.72 6.31
N PRO A 21 -8.01 -5.46 6.61
CA PRO A 21 -8.86 -4.49 7.31
C PRO A 21 -10.25 -4.38 6.68
N GLU A 22 -11.28 -4.30 7.51
CA GLU A 22 -12.68 -4.36 7.07
C GLU A 22 -13.05 -3.24 6.09
N ASP A 23 -12.56 -2.03 6.29
CA ASP A 23 -12.85 -0.89 5.43
C ASP A 23 -12.24 -1.04 4.02
N TYR A 24 -10.99 -1.50 3.93
CA TYR A 24 -10.38 -1.80 2.65
C TYR A 24 -11.04 -3.01 1.98
N ARG A 25 -11.39 -4.03 2.77
CA ARG A 25 -12.13 -5.20 2.27
C ARG A 25 -13.43 -4.80 1.59
N ASP A 26 -14.21 -3.95 2.25
CA ASP A 26 -15.49 -3.49 1.74
C ASP A 26 -15.29 -2.67 0.45
N PHE A 27 -14.28 -1.79 0.40
CA PHE A 27 -13.89 -1.11 -0.85
C PHE A 27 -13.64 -2.10 -2.00
N MET A 28 -12.82 -3.12 -1.78
CA MET A 28 -12.48 -4.10 -2.83
C MET A 28 -13.70 -4.89 -3.32
N LEU A 29 -14.73 -5.08 -2.48
CA LEU A 29 -15.98 -5.72 -2.87
C LEU A 29 -16.86 -4.84 -3.77
N TYR A 30 -16.74 -3.51 -3.68
CA TYR A 30 -17.58 -2.56 -4.41
C TYR A 30 -16.97 -2.03 -5.70
N THR A 31 -15.67 -1.76 -5.72
CA THR A 31 -15.02 -1.04 -6.83
C THR A 31 -14.00 -1.89 -7.62
N ASP A 32 -13.40 -2.91 -6.99
CA ASP A 32 -12.30 -3.73 -7.55
C ASP A 32 -11.20 -2.88 -8.20
N GLY A 33 -10.72 -1.84 -7.49
CA GLY A 33 -9.70 -0.90 -7.96
C GLY A 33 -10.27 0.44 -8.43
N VAL A 34 -9.41 1.45 -8.58
CA VAL A 34 -9.79 2.77 -9.13
C VAL A 34 -8.59 3.49 -9.73
N GLY A 35 -8.73 4.04 -10.93
CA GLY A 35 -7.77 4.98 -11.51
C GLY A 35 -8.10 6.42 -11.11
N THR A 36 -7.11 7.19 -10.67
CA THR A 36 -7.29 8.55 -10.11
C THR A 36 -6.36 9.61 -10.70
N LYS A 37 -5.49 9.24 -11.65
CA LYS A 37 -4.51 10.16 -12.26
C LYS A 37 -5.10 11.42 -12.90
N GLU A 38 -6.39 11.42 -13.23
CA GLU A 38 -7.07 12.60 -13.81
C GLU A 38 -8.06 13.27 -12.85
N THR A 39 -8.22 12.76 -11.64
CA THR A 39 -9.21 13.28 -10.67
C THR A 39 -8.64 14.32 -9.73
N GLY A 40 -7.33 14.60 -9.78
CA GLY A 40 -6.67 15.54 -8.88
C GLY A 40 -6.71 15.05 -7.44
N SER A 41 -6.45 13.77 -7.21
CA SER A 41 -6.47 13.13 -5.89
C SER A 41 -5.10 13.19 -5.23
N TRP A 42 -4.83 14.26 -4.49
CA TRP A 42 -3.57 14.46 -3.77
C TRP A 42 -3.72 14.15 -2.29
N PHE A 43 -2.61 13.78 -1.64
CA PHE A 43 -2.57 13.51 -0.21
C PHE A 43 -1.19 13.84 0.40
N LEU A 44 -1.17 13.97 1.73
CA LEU A 44 0.05 14.17 2.51
C LEU A 44 0.59 12.84 3.01
N THR A 45 1.91 12.66 2.94
CA THR A 45 2.62 11.57 3.60
C THR A 45 3.74 12.12 4.47
N ARG A 46 3.95 11.52 5.64
CA ARG A 46 4.93 11.94 6.64
C ARG A 46 6.04 10.91 6.73
N TYR A 47 7.17 11.21 6.11
CA TYR A 47 8.41 10.45 6.23
C TYR A 47 9.25 10.94 7.41
N ARG A 48 10.32 10.20 7.73
CA ARG A 48 11.26 10.57 8.78
C ARG A 48 12.01 11.87 8.48
N ASP A 49 12.27 12.16 7.21
CA ASP A 49 13.00 13.33 6.72
C ASP A 49 12.09 14.53 6.40
N GLY A 50 10.77 14.34 6.38
CA GLY A 50 9.81 15.42 6.20
C GLY A 50 8.46 14.99 5.64
N VAL A 51 7.62 15.98 5.38
CA VAL A 51 6.32 15.77 4.74
C VAL A 51 6.46 15.91 3.23
N LYS A 52 5.83 15.00 2.48
CA LYS A 52 5.67 15.10 1.03
C LYS A 52 4.19 15.18 0.65
N ILE A 53 3.92 15.83 -0.48
CA ILE A 53 2.59 15.87 -1.13
C ILE A 53 2.70 14.99 -2.37
N LEU A 54 1.84 13.98 -2.46
CA LEU A 54 1.83 13.01 -3.57
C LEU A 54 0.45 13.00 -4.24
N GLU A 55 0.43 12.65 -5.52
CA GLU A 55 -0.77 12.41 -6.33
C GLU A 55 -1.02 10.91 -6.40
N LEU A 56 -2.22 10.47 -6.01
CA LEU A 56 -2.63 9.08 -6.19
C LEU A 56 -2.86 8.84 -7.69
N GLU A 57 -2.12 7.88 -8.27
CA GLU A 57 -2.32 7.50 -9.66
C GLU A 57 -3.48 6.50 -9.80
N TYR A 58 -3.45 5.47 -8.96
CA TYR A 58 -4.49 4.43 -8.91
C TYR A 58 -4.42 3.62 -7.61
N LEU A 59 -5.53 2.98 -7.27
CA LEU A 59 -5.59 1.84 -6.37
C LEU A 59 -5.80 0.57 -7.19
N SER A 60 -4.98 -0.44 -6.91
CA SER A 60 -4.92 -1.69 -7.65
C SER A 60 -6.20 -2.51 -7.51
N GLU A 61 -6.59 -3.17 -8.59
CA GLU A 61 -7.61 -4.24 -8.57
C GLU A 61 -7.12 -5.41 -7.70
N PHE A 62 -8.03 -6.24 -7.19
CA PHE A 62 -7.66 -7.27 -6.20
C PHE A 62 -6.60 -8.25 -6.71
N PHE A 63 -6.75 -8.70 -7.95
CA PHE A 63 -5.78 -9.59 -8.58
C PHE A 63 -4.38 -8.96 -8.65
N SER A 64 -4.33 -7.66 -8.93
CA SER A 64 -3.11 -6.88 -8.97
C SER A 64 -2.50 -6.71 -7.57
N VAL A 65 -3.29 -6.47 -6.54
CA VAL A 65 -2.82 -6.42 -5.13
C VAL A 65 -2.12 -7.71 -4.72
N VAL A 66 -2.74 -8.87 -5.02
CA VAL A 66 -2.16 -10.17 -4.68
C VAL A 66 -0.86 -10.41 -5.45
N ASN A 67 -0.86 -10.16 -6.77
CA ASN A 67 0.33 -10.40 -7.60
C ASN A 67 1.46 -9.42 -7.31
N GLN A 68 1.17 -8.14 -7.10
CA GLN A 68 2.18 -7.13 -6.78
C GLN A 68 2.76 -7.40 -5.40
N THR A 69 1.92 -7.59 -4.38
CA THR A 69 2.41 -7.90 -3.02
C THR A 69 3.25 -9.18 -3.01
N TRP A 70 2.83 -10.24 -3.71
CA TRP A 70 3.61 -11.46 -3.84
C TRP A 70 4.90 -11.26 -4.64
N GLY A 71 4.80 -10.56 -5.77
CA GLY A 71 5.90 -10.34 -6.69
C GLY A 71 6.99 -9.45 -6.14
N PHE A 72 6.64 -8.39 -5.42
CA PHE A 72 7.59 -7.58 -4.67
C PHE A 72 8.23 -8.41 -3.56
N LYS A 73 7.46 -9.19 -2.80
CA LYS A 73 8.05 -10.04 -1.73
C LYS A 73 8.97 -11.13 -2.26
N ALA A 74 8.69 -11.65 -3.45
CA ALA A 74 9.53 -12.64 -4.11
C ALA A 74 10.66 -12.02 -4.97
N SER A 75 10.80 -10.68 -4.99
CA SER A 75 11.74 -9.92 -5.83
C SER A 75 11.63 -10.28 -7.33
N LEU A 76 10.46 -10.74 -7.78
CA LEU A 76 10.26 -11.25 -9.15
C LEU A 76 10.14 -10.15 -10.19
N TYR A 77 9.77 -8.94 -9.77
CA TYR A 77 9.50 -7.83 -10.68
C TYR A 77 10.58 -6.74 -10.66
N HIS A 78 11.49 -6.73 -9.68
CA HIS A 78 12.44 -5.62 -9.49
C HIS A 78 13.80 -6.07 -8.91
N ASP A 79 14.86 -5.32 -9.24
CA ASP A 79 16.28 -5.55 -8.89
C ASP A 79 16.56 -5.41 -7.36
N GLY A 80 15.95 -6.26 -6.52
CA GLY A 80 16.18 -6.29 -5.07
C GLY A 80 15.26 -5.43 -4.23
N TYR A 81 14.15 -4.92 -4.80
CA TYR A 81 13.13 -4.20 -4.04
C TYR A 81 12.07 -5.17 -3.53
N THR A 82 11.93 -5.26 -2.20
CA THR A 82 10.88 -6.09 -1.59
C THR A 82 9.99 -5.25 -0.68
N VAL A 83 8.67 -5.36 -0.90
CA VAL A 83 7.67 -4.73 -0.03
C VAL A 83 7.91 -5.22 1.40
N PRO A 84 7.95 -4.31 2.40
CA PRO A 84 8.20 -4.68 3.78
C PRO A 84 7.22 -5.74 4.28
N GLU A 85 7.69 -6.62 5.17
CA GLU A 85 6.86 -7.71 5.68
C GLU A 85 5.62 -7.18 6.44
N GLY A 86 4.49 -7.86 6.26
CA GLY A 86 3.23 -7.46 6.87
C GLY A 86 2.56 -6.23 6.25
N TYR A 87 3.05 -5.75 5.10
CA TYR A 87 2.35 -4.77 4.27
C TYR A 87 1.84 -5.41 2.97
N MET A 88 0.78 -4.82 2.41
CA MET A 88 0.27 -5.10 1.07
C MET A 88 0.41 -3.86 0.20
N ASP A 89 0.80 -4.03 -1.06
CA ASP A 89 0.76 -2.97 -2.07
C ASP A 89 -0.67 -2.84 -2.60
N ILE A 90 -1.28 -1.68 -2.37
CA ILE A 90 -2.67 -1.40 -2.72
C ILE A 90 -2.81 -0.37 -3.85
N GLY A 91 -1.72 0.17 -4.38
CA GLY A 91 -1.77 1.21 -5.40
C GLY A 91 -0.48 1.98 -5.58
N THR A 92 -0.50 2.97 -6.46
CA THR A 92 0.66 3.79 -6.80
C THR A 92 0.36 5.27 -6.66
N ALA A 93 1.36 6.03 -6.21
CA ALA A 93 1.36 7.48 -6.20
C ALA A 93 2.57 8.05 -6.92
N GLU A 94 2.39 9.22 -7.52
CA GLU A 94 3.42 10.01 -8.22
C GLU A 94 3.69 11.31 -7.42
N GLY A 95 4.93 11.79 -7.41
CA GLY A 95 5.25 13.04 -6.70
C GLY A 95 6.73 13.35 -6.58
N ASP A 96 7.61 12.39 -6.83
CA ASP A 96 9.04 12.63 -7.12
C ASP A 96 9.52 11.79 -8.32
N ARG A 97 10.84 11.68 -8.53
CA ARG A 97 11.44 10.98 -9.69
C ARG A 97 11.21 9.47 -9.69
N GLU A 98 10.73 8.89 -8.60
CA GLU A 98 10.54 7.45 -8.42
C GLU A 98 9.08 7.09 -8.15
N TYR A 99 8.66 5.91 -8.62
CA TYR A 99 7.34 5.36 -8.32
C TYR A 99 7.22 5.09 -6.82
N THR A 100 6.16 5.61 -6.20
CA THR A 100 5.89 5.40 -4.77
C THR A 100 4.70 4.45 -4.60
N SER A 101 4.91 3.31 -3.95
CA SER A 101 3.82 2.39 -3.63
C SER A 101 2.97 2.94 -2.49
N VAL A 102 1.65 2.74 -2.57
CA VAL A 102 0.72 2.95 -1.46
C VAL A 102 0.53 1.61 -0.77
N LEU A 103 0.86 1.54 0.51
CA LEU A 103 0.85 0.30 1.28
C LEU A 103 -0.23 0.32 2.36
N LEU A 104 -0.83 -0.85 2.60
CA LEU A 104 -1.72 -1.12 3.72
C LEU A 104 -1.05 -2.06 4.71
N SER A 105 -1.00 -1.69 6.00
CA SER A 105 -0.54 -2.61 7.04
C SER A 105 -1.59 -3.68 7.33
N VAL A 106 -1.16 -4.94 7.26
CA VAL A 106 -1.97 -6.14 7.51
C VAL A 106 -1.43 -7.00 8.66
N ARG A 107 -0.54 -6.43 9.49
CA ARG A 107 -0.02 -7.09 10.70
C ARG A 107 -1.06 -7.11 11.80
N LYS A 108 -1.96 -8.08 11.74
CA LYS A 108 -3.04 -8.23 12.72
C LYS A 108 -2.47 -8.33 14.14
N GLY A 109 -2.98 -7.49 15.04
CA GLY A 109 -2.53 -7.42 16.44
C GLY A 109 -1.46 -6.35 16.70
N GLU A 110 -0.84 -5.80 15.65
CA GLU A 110 0.07 -4.67 15.77
C GLU A 110 -0.68 -3.34 15.82
N SER A 111 -0.05 -2.34 16.45
CA SER A 111 -0.64 -1.00 16.64
C SER A 111 -0.91 -0.23 15.35
N ASP A 112 -0.34 -0.68 14.24
CA ASP A 112 -0.50 -0.07 12.92
C ASP A 112 -1.36 -0.90 11.97
N TYR A 113 -2.01 -1.96 12.44
CA TYR A 113 -2.96 -2.72 11.63
C TYR A 113 -4.03 -1.80 11.03
N GLY A 114 -4.23 -1.86 9.71
CA GLY A 114 -5.19 -1.03 8.99
C GLY A 114 -4.68 0.35 8.56
N LYS A 115 -3.50 0.77 9.03
CA LYS A 115 -2.93 2.07 8.66
C LYS A 115 -2.40 2.05 7.23
N VAL A 116 -2.50 3.22 6.59
CA VAL A 116 -2.01 3.44 5.23
C VAL A 116 -0.67 4.16 5.27
N PHE A 117 0.25 3.68 4.45
CA PHE A 117 1.59 4.21 4.29
C PHE A 117 1.88 4.43 2.80
N THR A 118 2.91 5.21 2.53
CA THR A 118 3.62 5.17 1.26
C THR A 118 4.97 4.54 1.46
N TRP A 119 5.51 3.93 0.42
CA TRP A 119 6.84 3.36 0.42
C TRP A 119 7.59 3.84 -0.82
N MET A 120 8.56 4.72 -0.59
CA MET A 120 9.56 5.03 -1.61
C MET A 120 10.46 3.80 -1.66
N GLN A 121 10.38 3.06 -2.76
CA GLN A 121 11.03 1.77 -2.95
C GLN A 121 12.50 1.88 -2.51
N SER A 122 12.79 1.48 -1.27
CA SER A 122 14.13 1.68 -0.71
C SER A 122 15.01 0.58 -1.27
N HIS A 123 16.04 0.96 -2.01
CA HIS A 123 16.98 0.00 -2.56
C HIS A 123 17.79 -0.63 -1.43
N ASP A 124 17.45 -1.87 -1.07
CA ASP A 124 18.26 -2.73 -0.19
C ASP A 124 18.85 -3.86 -1.03
N PRO A 125 19.96 -3.61 -1.76
CA PRO A 125 20.51 -4.59 -2.69
C PRO A 125 21.12 -5.80 -1.98
N TRP A 126 21.18 -5.80 -0.64
CA TRP A 126 21.63 -6.93 0.17
C TRP A 126 20.49 -7.68 0.85
N MET A 127 19.26 -7.14 0.84
CA MET A 127 18.06 -7.71 1.49
C MET A 127 18.29 -8.07 2.97
N GLU A 128 19.11 -7.29 3.68
CA GLU A 128 19.47 -7.52 5.08
C GLU A 128 18.58 -6.74 6.06
N GLY A 129 17.83 -5.74 5.57
CA GLY A 129 16.92 -4.92 6.35
C GLY A 129 15.45 -5.34 6.23
N GLU A 130 14.59 -4.73 7.06
CA GLU A 130 13.14 -4.94 7.00
C GLU A 130 12.45 -4.04 5.94
N ASN A 131 13.22 -3.28 5.17
CA ASN A 131 12.74 -2.31 4.16
C ASN A 131 11.77 -1.22 4.63
N THR A 132 11.63 -1.05 5.95
CA THR A 132 10.73 -0.06 6.57
C THR A 132 11.27 1.39 6.53
N GLN A 133 12.53 1.59 6.16
CA GLN A 133 13.14 2.94 6.12
C GLN A 133 12.48 3.86 5.10
N GLY A 134 11.93 3.31 4.02
CA GLY A 134 11.22 4.06 2.97
C GLY A 134 9.76 4.39 3.32
N LEU A 135 9.27 4.03 4.52
CA LEU A 135 7.86 4.21 4.88
C LEU A 135 7.54 5.66 5.28
N GLY A 136 6.47 6.18 4.71
CA GLY A 136 5.83 7.44 5.09
C GLY A 136 4.41 7.19 5.58
N PHE A 137 4.05 7.73 6.74
CA PHE A 137 2.71 7.57 7.29
C PHE A 137 1.71 8.47 6.56
N VAL A 138 0.57 7.91 6.14
CA VAL A 138 -0.49 8.64 5.43
C VAL A 138 -1.73 8.82 6.30
N ALA A 139 -2.33 7.72 6.75
CA ALA A 139 -3.61 7.75 7.46
C ALA A 139 -3.77 6.56 8.42
N ASP A 140 -4.63 6.73 9.42
CA ASP A 140 -4.91 5.70 10.44
C ASP A 140 -5.82 4.56 9.94
N SER A 141 -6.51 4.76 8.82
CA SER A 141 -7.35 3.75 8.17
C SER A 141 -7.44 3.98 6.66
N PHE A 142 -7.91 3.00 5.90
CA PHE A 142 -8.18 3.18 4.47
C PHE A 142 -9.31 4.20 4.23
N THR A 143 -10.34 4.16 5.08
CA THR A 143 -11.42 5.16 5.03
C THR A 143 -10.89 6.59 5.25
N ASP A 144 -10.03 6.79 6.25
CA ASP A 144 -9.43 8.10 6.51
C ASP A 144 -8.54 8.55 5.35
N PHE A 145 -7.80 7.63 4.75
CA PHE A 145 -7.02 7.92 3.56
C PHE A 145 -7.90 8.44 2.42
N MET A 146 -8.98 7.72 2.08
CA MET A 146 -9.90 8.11 1.02
C MET A 146 -10.60 9.45 1.30
N ASN A 147 -10.96 9.71 2.55
CA ASN A 147 -11.60 10.97 2.96
C ASN A 147 -10.64 12.18 2.96
N ASN A 148 -9.33 11.93 3.03
CA ASN A 148 -8.31 12.97 3.04
C ASN A 148 -7.73 13.28 1.64
N LEU A 149 -8.19 12.59 0.59
CA LEU A 149 -7.85 12.95 -0.78
C LEU A 149 -8.42 14.33 -1.12
N ALA A 150 -7.59 15.20 -1.68
CA ALA A 150 -7.96 16.58 -1.99
C ALA A 150 -7.29 17.09 -3.27
N GLU A 151 -7.83 18.16 -3.85
CA GLU A 151 -7.11 18.91 -4.87
C GLU A 151 -5.81 19.50 -4.27
N ARG A 152 -4.72 19.50 -5.04
CA ARG A 152 -3.38 19.94 -4.58
C ARG A 152 -3.36 21.32 -3.89
N LYS A 153 -4.17 22.27 -4.37
CA LYS A 153 -4.21 23.65 -3.83
C LYS A 153 -4.78 23.73 -2.41
N ASN A 154 -5.40 22.66 -1.91
CA ASN A 154 -6.02 22.58 -0.58
C ASN A 154 -5.12 21.86 0.45
N LEU A 155 -3.88 21.50 0.08
CA LEU A 155 -2.87 20.83 0.92
C LEU A 155 -1.69 21.77 1.19
#